data_AF-A0A962VHD7-F1
#
_entry.id   AF-A0A962VHD7-F1
#
_cell.length_a   1.000
_cell.length_b   1.000
_cell.length_c   1.000
_cell.angle_alpha   90.00
_cell.angle_beta   90.00
_cell.angle_gamma   90.00
#
_symmetry.space_group_name_H-M   'P 1'
#
loop_
_entity.id
_entity.type
_entity.pdbx_description
1 polymer ?
#
loop_
_entity_poly.entity_id
_entity_poly.type
_entity_poly.pdbx_seq_one_letter_code
_entity_poly.pdbx_strand_id
1 'polypeptide(L)'
;QQNIGYERLLATPAPFNTVLWRIVAMNKNHYHEGYYSLLDQHANISFHEYPSQESLLEPLASHWPVERLRWFSKGFYKVSENNGKIIMSDLRMGLEPDYVFAFIVGSISNPHPVPAASERYQSVRDWSRLPAVLRRIWDTNAL
;
A
#
# COMPACT_ATOMS: atom_id res chain seq x y z
N GLN A 1 10.83 20.15 -4.54
CA GLN A 1 9.63 19.81 -3.75
C GLN A 1 8.59 19.26 -4.72
N GLN A 2 8.28 17.96 -4.67
CA GLN A 2 7.22 17.40 -5.50
C GLN A 2 5.88 17.82 -4.87
N ASN A 3 5.01 18.50 -5.62
CA ASN A 3 3.73 18.99 -5.12
C ASN A 3 2.68 17.86 -5.12
N ILE A 4 2.90 16.87 -4.27
CA ILE A 4 2.00 15.73 -4.09
C ILE A 4 0.87 16.18 -3.17
N GLY A 5 -0.34 16.31 -3.70
CA GLY A 5 -1.53 16.49 -2.88
C GLY A 5 -1.82 15.18 -2.12
N TYR A 6 -1.61 15.18 -0.81
CA TYR A 6 -1.89 14.01 0.03
C TYR A 6 -2.83 14.38 1.18
N GLU A 7 -3.67 13.43 1.57
CA GLU A 7 -4.55 13.52 2.74
C GLU A 7 -3.90 12.87 3.97
N ARG A 8 -3.02 11.89 3.75
CA ARG A 8 -2.35 11.13 4.81
C ARG A 8 -0.90 10.90 4.46
N LEU A 9 -0.03 10.97 5.47
CA LEU A 9 1.40 10.68 5.36
C LEU A 9 1.81 9.72 6.45
N LEU A 10 2.59 8.71 6.09
CA LEU A 10 3.20 7.75 7.00
C LEU A 10 4.69 7.64 6.68
N ALA A 11 5.52 7.73 7.71
CA ALA A 11 6.95 7.44 7.62
C ALA A 11 7.28 6.31 8.60
N THR A 12 7.82 5.22 8.08
CA THR A 12 8.21 4.03 8.87
C THR A 12 9.56 3.51 8.41
N PRO A 13 10.37 2.91 9.29
CA PRO A 13 11.55 2.18 8.85
C PRO A 13 11.18 1.12 7.81
N ALA A 14 12.00 0.99 6.78
CA ALA A 14 11.92 -0.10 5.82
C ALA A 14 12.24 -1.44 6.53
N PRO A 15 11.83 -2.59 5.95
CA PRO A 15 12.01 -3.89 6.59
C PRO A 15 13.47 -4.15 7.04
N PHE A 16 13.61 -4.71 8.24
CA PHE A 16 14.87 -5.22 8.81
C PHE A 16 15.96 -4.18 9.11
N ASN A 17 15.64 -2.88 9.14
CA ASN A 17 16.62 -1.85 9.49
C ASN A 17 15.97 -0.58 10.07
N THR A 18 16.78 0.36 10.57
CA THR A 18 16.33 1.66 11.10
C THR A 18 16.92 2.86 10.35
N VAL A 19 17.64 2.61 9.25
CA VAL A 19 18.41 3.62 8.50
C VAL A 19 17.65 4.09 7.25
N LEU A 20 16.98 3.16 6.56
CA LEU A 20 16.11 3.45 5.43
C LEU A 20 14.69 3.64 5.92
N TRP A 21 14.09 4.76 5.57
CA TRP A 21 12.73 5.13 5.88
C TRP A 21 11.88 5.07 4.62
N ARG A 22 10.80 4.30 4.69
CA ARG A 22 9.75 4.27 3.68
C ARG A 22 8.70 5.31 4.04
N ILE A 23 8.31 6.09 3.04
CA ILE A 23 7.34 7.17 3.15
C ILE A 23 6.17 6.81 2.25
N VAL A 24 4.96 6.81 2.81
CA VAL A 24 3.71 6.58 2.09
C VAL A 24 2.85 7.81 2.19
N ALA A 25 2.56 8.45 1.06
CA ALA A 25 1.64 9.57 0.96
C ALA A 25 0.38 9.13 0.20
N MET A 26 -0.80 9.24 0.80
CA MET A 26 -2.05 8.77 0.20
C MET A 26 -2.98 9.90 -0.16
N ASN A 27 -3.68 9.73 -1.28
CA ASN A 27 -4.90 10.44 -1.65
C ASN A 27 -6.00 9.42 -1.95
N LYS A 28 -7.19 9.87 -2.37
CA LYS A 28 -8.36 9.00 -2.57
C LYS A 28 -8.15 7.87 -3.58
N ASN A 29 -7.42 8.16 -4.66
CA ASN A 29 -7.34 7.25 -5.81
C ASN A 29 -5.95 6.66 -6.01
N HIS A 30 -4.95 7.16 -5.30
CA HIS A 30 -3.55 6.77 -5.45
C HIS A 30 -2.81 6.89 -4.12
N TYR A 31 -1.69 6.19 -4.04
CA TYR A 31 -0.69 6.43 -3.02
C TYR A 31 0.68 6.50 -3.66
N HIS A 32 1.57 7.22 -3.00
CA HIS A 32 2.93 7.42 -3.41
C HIS A 32 3.84 6.75 -2.39
N GLU A 33 4.78 5.91 -2.83
CA GLU A 33 5.85 5.40 -1.99
C GLU A 33 7.18 6.04 -2.36
N GLY A 34 7.91 6.50 -1.35
CA GLY A 34 9.25 7.03 -1.48
C GLY A 34 10.16 6.45 -0.42
N TYR A 35 11.47 6.50 -0.68
CA TYR A 35 12.49 6.00 0.22
C TYR A 35 13.53 7.07 0.51
N TYR A 36 13.87 7.19 1.79
CA TYR A 36 14.87 8.12 2.30
C TYR A 36 15.84 7.38 3.22
N SER A 37 17.14 7.44 2.94
CA SER A 37 18.17 6.92 3.83
C SER A 37 18.70 8.04 4.71
N LEU A 38 18.97 7.76 5.99
CA LEU A 38 19.71 8.68 6.86
C LEU A 38 21.14 8.96 6.35
N LEU A 39 21.62 8.19 5.37
CA LEU A 39 22.91 8.37 4.71
C LEU A 39 22.81 9.15 3.38
N ASP A 40 21.60 9.52 2.94
CA ASP A 40 21.42 10.29 1.72
C ASP A 40 22.02 11.71 1.88
N GLN A 41 22.80 12.16 0.89
CA GLN A 41 23.43 13.48 0.91
C GLN A 41 22.42 14.63 0.75
N HIS A 42 21.25 14.34 0.18
CA HIS A 42 20.20 15.31 -0.09
C HIS A 42 18.83 14.76 0.33
N ALA A 43 17.96 15.61 0.86
CA ALA A 43 16.60 15.24 1.29
C ALA A 43 15.59 15.13 0.13
N ASN A 44 16.06 14.89 -1.10
CA ASN A 44 15.20 14.74 -2.26
C ASN A 44 14.71 13.30 -2.34
N ILE A 45 13.39 13.12 -2.23
CA ILE A 45 12.74 11.81 -2.28
C ILE A 45 12.05 11.67 -3.64
N SER A 46 12.41 10.62 -4.36
CA SER A 46 11.68 10.17 -5.54
C SER A 46 10.50 9.32 -5.10
N PHE A 47 9.29 9.75 -5.45
CA PHE A 47 8.06 9.01 -5.18
C PHE A 47 7.60 8.24 -6.41
N HIS A 48 7.21 6.99 -6.20
CA HIS A 48 6.49 6.16 -7.18
C HIS A 48 5.00 6.15 -6.85
N GLU A 49 4.17 6.45 -7.83
CA GLU A 49 2.72 6.44 -7.70
C GLU A 49 2.13 5.06 -8.00
N TYR A 50 1.15 4.66 -7.21
CA TYR A 50 0.42 3.42 -7.34
C TYR A 50 -1.09 3.66 -7.20
N PRO A 51 -1.93 2.99 -8.00
CA PRO A 51 -3.38 3.19 -7.94
C PRO A 51 -4.01 2.52 -6.72
N SER A 52 -5.11 3.11 -6.26
CA SER A 52 -6.03 2.56 -5.26
C SER A 52 -7.47 2.81 -5.71
N GLN A 53 -8.23 1.74 -5.94
CA GLN A 53 -9.59 1.80 -6.47
C GLN A 53 -10.63 1.96 -5.35
N GLU A 54 -10.55 3.05 -4.58
CA GLU A 54 -11.38 3.24 -3.38
C GLU A 54 -12.89 3.24 -3.67
N SER A 55 -13.31 3.65 -4.87
CA SER A 55 -14.71 3.61 -5.32
C SER A 55 -15.33 2.21 -5.29
N LEU A 56 -14.52 1.14 -5.39
CA LEU A 56 -15.00 -0.24 -5.26
C LEU A 56 -15.57 -0.54 -3.86
N LEU A 57 -15.24 0.27 -2.85
CA LEU A 57 -15.73 0.12 -1.49
C LEU A 57 -17.02 0.90 -1.22
N GLU A 58 -17.49 1.75 -2.13
CA GLU A 58 -18.71 2.55 -1.90
C GLU A 58 -19.94 1.66 -1.64
N PRO A 59 -20.22 0.61 -2.44
CA PRO A 59 -21.35 -0.29 -2.19
C PRO A 59 -21.11 -1.22 -0.98
N LEU A 60 -19.86 -1.29 -0.50
CA LEU A 60 -19.43 -2.16 0.59
C LEU A 60 -19.17 -1.38 1.88
N ALA A 61 -19.56 -0.10 1.95
CA ALA A 61 -19.11 0.80 3.02
C ALA A 61 -19.54 0.33 4.41
N SER A 62 -20.74 -0.27 4.52
CA SER A 62 -21.30 -0.84 5.76
C SER A 62 -20.96 -2.34 5.95
N HIS A 63 -20.14 -2.93 5.08
CA HIS A 63 -19.73 -4.32 5.20
C HIS A 63 -18.66 -4.44 6.29
N TRP A 64 -18.89 -5.31 7.26
CA TRP A 64 -18.06 -5.41 8.47
C TRP A 64 -16.54 -5.58 8.21
N PRO A 65 -16.08 -6.44 7.28
CA PRO A 65 -14.66 -6.51 6.90
C PRO A 65 -14.07 -5.18 6.42
N VAL A 66 -14.84 -4.39 5.66
CA VAL A 66 -14.39 -3.09 5.13
C VAL A 66 -14.21 -2.09 6.28
N GLU A 67 -15.22 -1.96 7.15
CA GLU A 67 -15.15 -1.08 8.33
C GLU A 67 -13.97 -1.46 9.24
N ARG A 68 -13.83 -2.77 9.51
CA ARG A 68 -12.76 -3.30 10.37
C ARG A 68 -11.37 -3.02 9.77
N LEU A 69 -11.18 -3.20 8.47
CA LEU A 69 -9.89 -2.96 7.82
C LEU A 69 -9.56 -1.46 7.73
N ARG A 70 -10.55 -0.59 7.51
CA ARG A 70 -10.37 0.87 7.60
C ARG A 70 -9.88 1.29 8.99
N TRP A 71 -10.53 0.78 10.04
CA TRP A 71 -10.12 1.03 11.43
C TRP A 71 -8.71 0.47 11.71
N PHE A 72 -8.46 -0.80 11.35
CA PHE A 72 -7.21 -1.49 11.65
C PHE A 72 -6.00 -0.79 11.00
N SER A 73 -6.11 -0.47 9.70
CA SER A 73 -5.08 0.22 8.91
C SER A 73 -4.91 1.70 9.28
N LYS A 74 -5.83 2.26 10.09
CA LYS A 74 -5.93 3.71 10.37
C LYS A 74 -6.05 4.55 9.09
N GLY A 75 -6.70 4.00 8.06
CA GLY A 75 -6.83 4.61 6.74
C GLY A 75 -5.64 4.41 5.81
N PHE A 76 -4.59 3.65 6.20
CA PHE A 76 -3.46 3.32 5.33
C PHE A 76 -3.68 2.00 4.59
N TYR A 77 -4.55 2.01 3.58
CA TYR A 77 -4.84 0.84 2.76
C TYR A 77 -4.88 1.17 1.27
N LYS A 78 -4.59 0.19 0.43
CA LYS A 78 -4.97 0.24 -0.99
C LYS A 78 -6.13 -0.70 -1.29
N VAL A 79 -6.91 -0.33 -2.30
CA VAL A 79 -7.98 -1.16 -2.85
C VAL A 79 -7.59 -1.58 -4.26
N SER A 80 -7.70 -2.87 -4.56
CA SER A 80 -7.44 -3.41 -5.88
C SER A 80 -8.48 -4.45 -6.25
N GLU A 81 -8.79 -4.55 -7.53
CA GLU A 81 -9.56 -5.66 -8.09
C GLU A 81 -8.61 -6.65 -8.76
N ASN A 82 -8.80 -7.95 -8.50
CA ASN A 82 -8.14 -9.02 -9.25
C ASN A 82 -9.06 -10.23 -9.41
N ASN A 83 -9.30 -10.65 -10.65
CA ASN A 83 -10.14 -11.80 -11.00
C ASN A 83 -11.54 -11.73 -10.36
N GLY A 84 -12.15 -10.55 -10.39
CA GLY A 84 -13.46 -10.27 -9.80
C GLY A 84 -13.45 -10.20 -8.27
N LYS A 85 -12.28 -10.18 -7.61
CA LYS A 85 -12.17 -10.06 -6.15
C LYS A 85 -11.70 -8.66 -5.78
N ILE A 86 -12.41 -8.02 -4.86
CA ILE A 86 -12.04 -6.72 -4.29
C ILE A 86 -11.17 -6.99 -3.07
N ILE A 87 -9.94 -6.51 -3.13
CA ILE A 87 -8.88 -6.77 -2.16
C ILE A 87 -8.55 -5.46 -1.46
N MET A 88 -8.56 -5.48 -0.13
CA MET A 88 -8.02 -4.42 0.70
C MET A 88 -6.68 -4.87 1.29
N SER A 89 -5.64 -4.05 1.10
CA SER A 89 -4.29 -4.33 1.57
C SER A 89 -3.79 -3.22 2.50
N ASP A 90 -3.28 -3.57 3.68
CA ASP A 90 -2.67 -2.63 4.62
C ASP A 90 -1.29 -2.18 4.14
N LEU A 91 -1.09 -0.88 3.96
CA LEU A 91 0.13 -0.28 3.42
C LEU A 91 1.26 -0.13 4.44
N ARG A 92 1.00 -0.42 5.72
CA ARG A 92 1.97 -0.25 6.81
C ARG A 92 2.95 -1.41 6.92
N MET A 93 2.62 -2.56 6.33
CA MET A 93 3.44 -3.78 6.44
C MET A 93 3.57 -4.50 5.09
N GLY A 94 4.80 -4.58 4.61
CA GLY A 94 5.14 -5.06 3.27
C GLY A 94 5.61 -3.91 2.38
N LEU A 95 5.74 -4.20 1.09
CA LEU A 95 6.26 -3.30 0.07
C LEU A 95 5.47 -3.57 -1.21
N GLU A 96 5.24 -2.59 -2.07
CA GLU A 96 4.52 -2.86 -3.32
C GLU A 96 5.26 -3.91 -4.19
N PRO A 97 4.56 -4.94 -4.72
CA PRO A 97 3.13 -5.29 -4.61
C PRO A 97 2.76 -6.26 -3.46
N ASP A 98 3.72 -6.64 -2.62
CA ASP A 98 3.63 -7.69 -1.61
C ASP A 98 3.36 -7.16 -0.19
N TYR A 99 2.09 -6.93 0.11
CA TYR A 99 1.63 -6.56 1.45
C TYR A 99 1.35 -7.78 2.34
N VAL A 100 1.66 -7.66 3.63
CA VAL A 100 1.55 -8.78 4.60
C VAL A 100 0.09 -9.11 4.90
N PHE A 101 -0.75 -8.06 4.95
CA PHE A 101 -2.17 -8.11 5.26
C PHE A 101 -2.96 -7.66 4.04
N ALA A 102 -3.41 -8.63 3.25
CA ALA A 102 -4.32 -8.44 2.13
C ALA A 102 -5.52 -9.35 2.33
N PHE A 103 -6.73 -8.81 2.18
CA PHE A 103 -7.97 -9.53 2.42
C PHE A 103 -8.97 -9.23 1.31
N ILE A 104 -9.66 -10.28 0.87
CA ILE A 104 -10.83 -10.16 0.00
C ILE A 104 -11.96 -9.59 0.86
N VAL A 105 -12.61 -8.52 0.43
CA VAL A 105 -13.74 -7.90 1.13
C VAL A 105 -15.02 -7.90 0.32
N GLY A 106 -14.92 -8.16 -0.98
CA GLY A 106 -16.04 -8.19 -1.90
C GLY A 106 -15.67 -8.90 -3.19
N SER A 107 -16.67 -9.06 -4.04
CA SER A 107 -16.48 -9.52 -5.41
C SER A 107 -17.28 -8.66 -6.38
N ILE A 108 -16.92 -8.73 -7.65
CA ILE A 108 -17.68 -8.11 -8.73
C ILE A 108 -18.76 -9.11 -9.17
N SER A 109 -20.03 -8.71 -9.08
CA SER A 109 -21.17 -9.48 -9.57
C SER A 109 -22.10 -8.57 -10.38
N ASN A 110 -22.11 -8.78 -11.70
CA ASN A 110 -23.00 -8.13 -12.68
C ASN A 110 -23.49 -6.70 -12.35
N PRO A 111 -22.81 -5.63 -12.79
CA PRO A 111 -21.37 -5.33 -12.76
C PRO A 111 -20.93 -4.69 -11.43
N HIS A 112 -21.65 -4.91 -10.34
CA HIS A 112 -21.49 -4.15 -9.11
C HIS A 112 -20.64 -4.89 -8.06
N PRO A 113 -19.88 -4.16 -7.23
CA PRO A 113 -19.33 -4.70 -5.99
C PRO A 113 -20.43 -5.28 -5.10
N VAL A 114 -20.25 -6.52 -4.64
CA VAL A 114 -21.10 -7.16 -3.64
C VAL A 114 -20.26 -7.67 -2.46
N PRO A 115 -20.79 -7.65 -1.23
CA PRO A 115 -20.09 -8.17 -0.07
C PRO A 115 -19.71 -9.64 -0.25
N ALA A 116 -18.49 -9.99 0.13
CA ALA A 116 -18.01 -11.37 0.16
C ALA A 116 -17.50 -11.73 1.57
N ALA A 117 -17.41 -13.03 1.86
CA ALA A 117 -16.75 -13.49 3.07
C ALA A 117 -15.28 -13.04 3.06
N SER A 118 -14.81 -12.55 4.21
CA SER A 118 -13.43 -12.07 4.31
C SER A 118 -12.47 -13.24 4.35
N GLU A 119 -11.62 -13.33 3.34
CA GLU A 119 -10.57 -14.34 3.24
C GLU A 119 -9.22 -13.68 3.03
N ARG A 120 -8.15 -14.27 3.57
CA ARG A 120 -6.80 -13.77 3.32
C ARG A 120 -6.47 -13.95 1.84
N TYR A 121 -6.15 -12.85 1.19
CA TYR A 121 -5.61 -12.87 -0.16
C TYR A 121 -4.14 -13.31 -0.09
N GLN A 122 -3.80 -14.41 -0.75
CA GLN A 122 -2.43 -14.89 -0.82
C GLN A 122 -1.69 -14.18 -1.95
N SER A 123 -0.91 -13.15 -1.62
CA SER A 123 0.09 -12.63 -2.54
C SER A 123 1.31 -13.56 -2.57
N VAL A 124 1.87 -13.79 -3.77
CA VAL A 124 3.14 -14.49 -3.93
C VAL A 124 4.23 -13.54 -3.44
N ARG A 125 4.74 -13.76 -2.23
CA ARG A 125 5.79 -12.90 -1.67
C ARG A 125 7.09 -13.10 -2.43
N ASP A 126 7.43 -12.15 -3.28
CA ASP A 126 8.68 -12.16 -4.02
C ASP A 126 9.79 -11.50 -3.21
N TRP A 127 10.51 -12.33 -2.46
CA TRP A 127 11.65 -11.89 -1.66
C TRP A 127 12.87 -11.47 -2.49
N SER A 128 12.87 -11.70 -3.81
CA SER A 128 13.97 -11.31 -4.70
C SER A 128 14.19 -9.79 -4.76
N ARG A 129 13.19 -9.00 -4.34
CA ARG A 129 13.23 -7.53 -4.31
C ARG A 129 13.89 -6.95 -3.06
N LEU A 130 13.97 -7.72 -1.97
CA LEU A 130 14.57 -7.23 -0.71
C LEU A 130 16.01 -6.72 -0.87
N PRO A 131 16.91 -7.42 -1.61
CA PRO A 131 18.26 -6.91 -1.81
C PRO A 131 18.31 -5.54 -2.48
N ALA A 132 17.41 -5.25 -3.43
CA ALA A 132 17.33 -3.93 -4.06
C ALA A 132 16.92 -2.84 -3.05
N VAL A 133 15.90 -3.14 -2.23
CA VAL A 133 15.44 -2.24 -1.17
C VAL A 133 16.53 -1.99 -0.13
N LEU A 134 17.28 -3.01 0.28
CA LEU A 134 18.39 -2.82 1.22
C LEU A 134 19.57 -2.08 0.58
N ARG A 135 19.85 -2.29 -0.71
CA ARG A 135 20.86 -1.49 -1.44
C ARG A 135 20.49 0.00 -1.47
N ARG A 136 19.20 0.34 -1.46
CA ARG A 136 18.75 1.74 -1.38
C ARG A 136 19.26 2.48 -0.15
N ILE A 137 19.69 1.79 0.91
CA ILE A 137 20.34 2.43 2.07
C ILE A 137 21.59 3.23 1.62
N TRP A 138 22.35 2.72 0.63
CA TRP A 138 23.65 3.27 0.21
C TRP A 138 23.66 3.81 -1.23
N ASP A 139 22.73 3.35 -2.06
CA ASP A 139 22.63 3.73 -3.48
C ASP A 139 21.23 4.28 -3.78
N THR A 140 21.16 5.58 -4.07
CA THR A 140 19.89 6.26 -4.39
C THR A 140 19.21 5.73 -5.66
N ASN A 141 19.92 5.01 -6.53
CA ASN A 141 19.41 4.51 -7.81
C ASN A 141 18.99 3.02 -7.77
N ALA A 142 18.99 2.40 -6.59
CA ALA A 142 18.71 0.96 -6.45
C ALA A 142 17.22 0.57 -6.62
N LEU A 143 16.30 1.54 -6.67
CA LEU A 143 14.84 1.38 -6.79
C LEU A 143 14.27 2.22 -7.94
#